data_AF-A0A534XHQ1-F1
#
_entry.id   AF-A0A534XHQ1-F1
#
_cell.length_a   1.000
_cell.length_b   1.000
_cell.length_c   1.000
_cell.angle_alpha   90.00
_cell.angle_beta   90.00
_cell.angle_gamma   90.00
#
_symmetry.space_group_name_H-M   'P 1'
#
loop_
_entity.id
_entity.type
_entity.pdbx_description
1 polymer ?
#
loop_
_entity_poly.entity_id
_entity_poly.type
_entity_poly.pdbx_seq_one_letter_code
_entity_poly.pdbx_strand_id
1 'polypeptide(L)'
;MRRGFTLLEVMVVMFIVGLLATLVAPSIVGRADDARRTKAIADMKGIEQALNLYRLDSGGYPTTEQGLEALVHRPERPPVPRAWNPNGYLERVPLDPWGHAYVYL
;
A
#
# COMPACT_ATOMS: atom_id res chain seq x y z
N MET A 1 -26.36 26.57 49.33
CA MET A 1 -24.93 26.84 49.57
C MET A 1 -24.14 26.41 48.36
N ARG A 2 -23.70 27.35 47.51
CA ARG A 2 -22.78 27.05 46.41
C ARG A 2 -21.39 26.83 47.02
N ARG A 3 -20.98 25.58 47.20
CA ARG A 3 -19.57 25.26 47.49
C ARG A 3 -18.79 25.61 46.23
N GLY A 4 -18.09 26.74 46.26
CA GLY A 4 -17.15 27.14 45.20
C GLY A 4 -15.89 26.28 45.27
N PHE A 5 -15.36 25.93 44.10
CA PHE A 5 -14.07 25.26 43.97
C PHE A 5 -12.98 25.99 44.75
N THR A 6 -12.11 25.24 45.43
CA THR A 6 -10.94 25.82 46.10
C THR A 6 -9.78 25.96 45.11
N LEU A 7 -8.93 26.96 45.29
CA LEU A 7 -7.73 27.16 44.46
C LEU A 7 -6.82 25.92 44.49
N LEU A 8 -6.71 25.28 45.65
CA LEU A 8 -5.90 24.08 45.86
C LEU A 8 -6.39 22.91 45.00
N GLU A 9 -7.70 22.75 44.85
CA GLU A 9 -8.31 21.70 44.04
C GLU A 9 -7.99 21.88 42.54
N VAL A 10 -8.06 23.11 42.04
CA VAL A 10 -7.68 23.43 40.65
C VAL A 10 -6.18 23.22 40.41
N MET A 11 -5.34 23.56 41.39
CA MET A 11 -3.88 23.35 41.30
C MET A 11 -3.52 21.86 41.22
N VAL A 12 -4.16 21.03 42.05
CA VAL A 12 -3.94 19.57 42.02
C VAL A 12 -4.40 18.97 40.68
N VAL A 13 -5.53 19.43 40.13
CA VAL A 13 -6.00 18.97 38.81
C VAL A 13 -5.02 19.35 37.71
N MET A 14 -4.52 20.58 37.68
CA MET A 14 -3.52 21.01 36.68
C MET A 14 -2.21 20.24 36.79
N PHE A 15 -1.78 19.90 38.01
CA PHE A 15 -0.60 19.07 38.24
C PHE A 15 -0.77 17.66 37.68
N ILE A 16 -1.91 17.01 37.93
CA ILE A 16 -2.22 15.67 37.40
C ILE A 16 -2.37 15.71 35.88
N VAL A 17 -3.05 16.72 35.32
CA VAL A 17 -3.18 16.89 33.86
C VAL A 17 -1.82 17.13 33.21
N GLY A 18 -0.94 17.94 33.82
CA GLY A 18 0.43 18.15 33.34
C GLY A 18 1.27 16.86 33.34
N LEU A 19 1.14 16.03 34.38
CA LEU A 19 1.77 14.71 34.43
C LEU A 19 1.22 13.77 33.35
N LEU A 20 -0.11 13.67 33.22
CA LEU A 20 -0.77 12.82 32.24
C LEU A 20 -0.49 13.26 30.80
N ALA A 21 -0.38 14.57 30.54
CA ALA A 21 -0.08 15.11 29.21
C ALA A 21 1.26 14.61 28.66
N THR A 22 2.24 14.30 29.53
CA THR A 22 3.54 13.73 29.10
C THR A 22 3.46 12.26 28.68
N LEU A 23 2.46 11.51 29.16
CA LEU A 23 2.29 10.09 28.87
C LEU A 23 1.56 9.84 27.56
N VAL A 24 0.84 10.84 27.04
CA VAL A 24 0.06 10.69 25.81
C VAL A 24 0.92 11.11 24.60
N ALA A 25 1.91 10.28 24.27
CA ALA A 25 2.53 10.28 22.95
C ALA A 25 1.91 9.14 22.12
N PRO A 26 1.09 9.41 21.09
CA PRO A 26 0.56 8.35 20.27
C PRO A 26 1.66 7.80 19.34
N SER A 27 2.14 6.59 19.61
CA SER A 27 3.13 5.86 18.79
C SER A 27 2.47 5.17 17.58
N ILE A 28 1.81 5.95 16.72
CA ILE A 28 1.11 5.41 15.53
C ILE A 28 2.06 5.23 14.33
N VAL A 29 3.28 5.77 14.42
CA VAL A 29 4.20 5.90 13.29
C VAL A 29 4.71 4.54 12.77
N GLY A 30 4.89 3.53 13.63
CA GLY A 30 5.39 2.21 13.20
C GLY A 30 4.37 1.35 12.43
N ARG A 31 3.09 1.38 12.84
CA ARG A 31 2.06 0.50 12.24
C ARG A 31 1.70 0.90 10.81
N ALA A 32 1.81 2.18 10.48
CA ALA A 32 1.55 2.67 9.13
C ALA A 32 2.61 2.14 8.13
N ASP A 33 3.87 2.10 8.54
CA ASP A 33 4.95 1.61 7.68
C ASP A 33 4.91 0.08 7.50
N ASP A 34 4.56 -0.66 8.55
CA ASP A 34 4.34 -2.11 8.44
C ASP A 34 3.19 -2.42 7.47
N ALA A 35 2.06 -1.69 7.60
CA ALA A 35 0.93 -1.85 6.69
C ALA A 35 1.29 -1.54 5.23
N ARG A 36 2.10 -0.49 4.99
CA ARG A 36 2.65 -0.20 3.65
C ARG A 36 3.48 -1.38 3.15
N ARG A 37 4.43 -1.90 3.93
CA ARG A 37 5.25 -3.06 3.51
C ARG A 37 4.40 -4.29 3.19
N THR A 38 3.42 -4.62 4.03
CA THR A 38 2.50 -5.74 3.78
C THR A 38 1.72 -5.55 2.49
N LYS A 39 1.22 -4.33 2.22
CA LYS A 39 0.55 -4.00 0.96
C LYS A 39 1.47 -4.19 -0.23
N ALA A 40 2.70 -3.69 -0.18
CA ALA A 40 3.67 -3.85 -1.27
C ALA A 40 3.94 -5.32 -1.60
N ILE A 41 4.08 -6.18 -0.58
CA ILE A 41 4.28 -7.62 -0.75
C ILE A 41 3.04 -8.27 -1.38
N ALA A 42 1.84 -7.89 -0.96
CA ALA A 42 0.60 -8.42 -1.53
C ALA A 42 0.44 -8.02 -3.00
N ASP A 43 0.70 -6.75 -3.33
CA ASP A 43 0.66 -6.23 -4.69
C ASP A 43 1.69 -6.95 -5.58
N MET A 44 2.93 -7.15 -5.11
CA MET A 44 3.96 -7.91 -5.83
C MET A 44 3.55 -9.37 -6.10
N LYS A 45 2.93 -10.05 -5.13
CA LYS A 45 2.41 -11.41 -5.33
C LYS A 45 1.28 -11.44 -6.37
N GLY A 46 0.40 -10.44 -6.37
CA GLY A 46 -0.64 -10.31 -7.40
C GLY A 46 -0.04 -10.13 -8.80
N ILE A 47 0.97 -9.28 -8.92
CA ILE A 47 1.71 -9.06 -10.17
C ILE A 47 2.41 -10.35 -10.63
N GLU A 48 3.07 -11.08 -9.72
CA GLU A 48 3.72 -12.35 -10.03
C GLU A 48 2.73 -13.40 -10.55
N GLN A 49 1.56 -13.51 -9.90
CA GLN A 49 0.49 -14.40 -10.35
C GLN A 49 0.00 -14.03 -11.76
N ALA A 50 -0.23 -12.74 -12.01
CA ALA A 50 -0.64 -12.26 -13.33
C ALA A 50 0.43 -12.53 -14.41
N LEU A 51 1.71 -12.33 -14.09
CA LEU A 51 2.83 -12.66 -14.98
C LEU A 51 2.89 -14.15 -15.31
N ASN A 52 2.64 -15.00 -14.31
CA ASN A 52 2.62 -16.45 -14.51
C ASN A 52 1.44 -16.90 -15.41
N LEU A 53 0.26 -16.30 -15.23
CA LEU A 53 -0.88 -16.53 -16.12
C LEU A 53 -0.57 -16.03 -17.55
N TYR A 54 -0.02 -14.82 -17.68
CA TYR A 54 0.42 -14.30 -18.97
C TYR A 54 1.38 -15.25 -19.66
N ARG A 55 2.37 -15.80 -18.93
CA ARG A 55 3.33 -16.76 -19.48
C ARG A 55 2.69 -18.07 -19.89
N LEU A 56 1.72 -18.55 -19.13
CA LEU A 56 0.98 -19.78 -19.45
C LEU A 56 0.25 -19.65 -20.79
N ASP A 57 -0.40 -18.51 -21.02
CA ASP A 57 -1.18 -18.26 -22.24
C ASP A 57 -0.28 -17.84 -23.42
N SER A 58 0.73 -17.01 -23.16
CA SER A 58 1.54 -16.36 -24.19
C SER A 58 2.84 -17.12 -24.51
N GLY A 59 3.19 -18.13 -23.72
CA GLY A 59 4.42 -18.91 -23.85
C GLY A 59 5.68 -18.22 -23.32
N GLY A 60 5.58 -17.00 -22.79
CA GLY A 60 6.69 -16.21 -22.25
C GLY A 60 6.21 -15.02 -21.45
N TYR A 61 7.09 -14.39 -20.68
CA TYR A 61 6.79 -13.16 -19.97
C TYR A 61 6.79 -11.94 -20.91
N PRO A 62 6.12 -10.84 -20.54
CA PRO A 62 6.26 -9.56 -21.26
C PRO A 62 7.72 -9.11 -21.30
N THR A 63 8.10 -8.35 -22.32
CA THR A 63 9.41 -7.70 -22.35
C THR A 63 9.44 -6.46 -21.47
N THR A 64 10.64 -6.01 -21.09
CA THR A 64 10.83 -4.75 -20.33
C THR A 64 10.21 -3.55 -21.04
N GLU A 65 10.23 -3.53 -22.37
CA GLU A 65 9.62 -2.46 -23.19
C GLU A 65 8.09 -2.51 -23.22
N GLN A 66 7.50 -3.71 -23.06
CA GLN A 66 6.06 -3.90 -22.92
C GLN A 66 5.61 -3.58 -21.49
N GLY A 67 6.45 -3.87 -20.49
CA GLY A 67 6.22 -3.56 -19.08
C GLY A 67 5.06 -4.34 -18.46
N LEU A 68 4.64 -3.90 -17.27
CA LEU A 68 3.46 -4.46 -16.59
C LEU A 68 2.14 -4.08 -17.26
N GLU A 69 2.14 -3.08 -18.15
CA GLU A 69 0.97 -2.70 -18.95
C GLU A 69 0.49 -3.85 -19.86
N ALA A 70 1.38 -4.76 -20.25
CA ALA A 70 1.03 -5.98 -20.98
C ALA A 70 0.09 -6.93 -20.21
N LEU A 71 -0.01 -6.76 -18.89
CA LEU A 71 -0.94 -7.51 -18.04
C LEU A 71 -2.34 -6.92 -18.05
N VAL A 72 -2.50 -5.64 -18.41
CA VAL A 72 -3.79 -4.94 -18.44
C VAL A 72 -4.30 -4.84 -19.87
N HIS A 73 -3.41 -4.52 -20.81
CA HIS A 73 -3.72 -4.32 -22.21
C HIS A 73 -2.88 -5.25 -23.08
N ARG A 74 -3.47 -5.69 -24.19
CA ARG A 74 -2.76 -6.53 -25.15
C ARG A 74 -1.57 -5.77 -25.73
N PRO A 75 -0.32 -6.28 -25.63
CA PRO A 75 0.81 -5.56 -26.17
C PRO A 75 0.78 -5.56 -27.70
N GLU A 76 0.98 -4.39 -28.29
CA GLU A 76 1.04 -4.19 -29.75
C GLU A 76 2.45 -4.44 -30.30
N ARG A 77 3.47 -4.31 -29.45
CA ARG A 77 4.87 -4.49 -29.82
C ARG A 77 5.24 -5.97 -29.84
N PRO A 78 6.08 -6.41 -30.80
CA PRO A 78 6.65 -7.76 -30.78
C PRO A 78 7.45 -8.05 -29.50
N PRO A 79 7.42 -9.29 -28.97
CA PRO A 79 6.61 -10.42 -29.42
C PRO A 79 5.12 -10.22 -29.04
N VAL A 80 4.24 -10.29 -30.04
CA VAL A 80 2.80 -10.15 -29.82
C VAL A 80 2.24 -11.51 -29.41
N PRO A 81 1.66 -11.64 -28.21
CA PRO A 81 1.12 -12.89 -27.71
C PRO A 81 -0.08 -13.37 -28.55
N ARG A 82 -0.06 -14.65 -28.91
CA ARG A 82 -1.12 -15.26 -29.73
C ARG A 82 -2.40 -15.54 -28.94
N ALA A 83 -2.28 -16.04 -27.71
CA ALA A 83 -3.43 -16.43 -26.88
C ALA A 83 -3.63 -15.51 -25.67
N TRP A 84 -3.31 -14.21 -25.79
CA TRP A 84 -3.51 -13.24 -24.72
C TRP A 84 -4.99 -13.17 -24.31
N ASN A 85 -5.26 -13.27 -23.00
CA ASN A 85 -6.61 -13.20 -22.45
C ASN A 85 -7.25 -11.82 -22.71
N PRO A 86 -8.33 -11.71 -23.52
CA PRO A 86 -9.00 -10.45 -23.84
C PRO A 86 -9.47 -9.63 -22.63
N ASN A 87 -9.71 -10.27 -21.49
CA ASN A 87 -10.12 -9.62 -20.25
C ASN A 87 -8.95 -9.06 -19.42
N GLY A 88 -7.70 -9.29 -19.87
CA GLY A 88 -6.49 -8.96 -19.12
C GLY A 88 -6.19 -9.95 -17.99
N TYR A 89 -5.04 -9.75 -17.35
CA TYR A 89 -4.55 -10.50 -16.18
C TYR A 89 -4.57 -9.64 -14.90
N LEU A 90 -4.63 -8.31 -15.06
CA LEU A 90 -4.85 -7.33 -14.00
C LEU A 90 -5.89 -6.31 -14.49
N GLU A 91 -6.74 -5.82 -13.58
CA GLU A 91 -7.65 -4.72 -13.89
C GLU A 91 -6.90 -3.40 -14.17
N ARG A 92 -5.79 -3.19 -13.46
CA ARG A 92 -4.86 -2.07 -13.61
C ARG A 92 -3.53 -2.41 -12.97
N VAL A 93 -2.46 -1.77 -13.41
CA VAL A 93 -1.17 -1.82 -12.70
C VAL A 93 -1.31 -1.02 -11.39
N PRO A 94 -1.12 -1.64 -10.21
CA PRO A 94 -1.16 -0.90 -8.96
C PRO A 94 0.06 0.02 -8.84
N LEU A 95 -0.08 1.10 -8.07
CA LEU A 95 1.06 1.85 -7.56
C LEU A 95 1.50 1.23 -6.25
N ASP A 96 2.79 1.36 -5.94
CA ASP A 96 3.31 0.98 -4.65
C ASP A 96 2.68 1.84 -3.53
N PRO A 97 2.79 1.42 -2.26
CA PRO A 97 2.24 2.17 -1.12
C PRO A 97 2.83 3.57 -0.89
N TRP A 98 3.90 3.92 -1.60
CA TRP A 98 4.55 5.22 -1.59
C TRP A 98 4.15 6.09 -2.80
N GLY A 99 3.36 5.57 -3.73
CA GLY A 99 2.84 6.27 -4.90
C GLY A 99 3.71 6.14 -6.15
N HIS A 100 4.71 5.27 -6.16
CA HIS A 100 5.56 5.02 -7.33
C HIS A 100 5.06 3.83 -8.16
N ALA A 101 5.38 3.83 -9.44
CA ALA A 101 5.11 2.69 -10.31
C ALA A 101 6.05 1.52 -9.99
N TYR A 102 5.55 0.29 -10.08
CA TYR A 102 6.40 -0.90 -9.98
C TYR A 102 7.36 -0.97 -11.18
N VAL A 103 8.62 -1.24 -10.87
CA VAL A 103 9.67 -1.40 -11.87
C VAL A 103 9.69 -2.86 -12.34
N TYR A 104 9.61 -3.06 -13.64
CA TYR A 104 9.74 -4.35 -14.31
C TYR A 104 11.01 -4.32 -15.15
N LEU A 105 11.91 -5.30 -14.94
CA LEU A 105 13.21 -5.40 -15.60
C LEU A 105 13.40 -6.79 -16.20
#